data_AF-K2K2Y6-F1
#
_entry.id   AF-K2K2Y6-F1
#
_cell.length_a   1.000
_cell.length_b   1.000
_cell.length_c   1.000
_cell.angle_alpha   90.00
_cell.angle_beta   90.00
_cell.angle_gamma   90.00
#
_symmetry.space_group_name_H-M   'P 1'
#
loop_
_entity.id
_entity.type
_entity.pdbx_description
1 polymer ?
#
loop_
_entity_poly.entity_id
_entity_poly.type
_entity_poly.pdbx_seq_one_letter_code
_entity_poly.pdbx_strand_id
1 'polypeptide(L)'
;PIQSLQWQADSQQHRLLSRPSSGSDEALLYPVAEAFAELMTTAKPELIKQCEASDCILWFHDQTKSHRRRWCSMALCGNRMKAAAHRQRAKRG
;
A
#
# COMPACT_ATOMS: atom_id res chain seq x y z
N PRO A 1 2.22 12.81 18.04
CA PRO A 1 2.96 13.66 17.07
C PRO A 1 2.65 15.12 17.35
N ILE A 2 3.59 16.04 17.15
CA ILE A 2 3.29 17.47 17.18
C ILE A 2 2.96 17.86 15.74
N GLN A 3 1.73 18.31 15.52
CA GLN A 3 1.29 18.85 14.24
C GLN A 3 1.49 20.36 14.25
N SER A 4 2.19 20.88 13.24
CA SER A 4 2.36 22.32 13.03
C SER A 4 2.01 22.68 11.59
N LEU A 5 1.21 23.73 11.41
CA LEU A 5 0.97 24.32 10.09
C LEU A 5 2.16 25.21 9.74
N GLN A 6 2.86 24.89 8.66
CA GLN A 6 3.91 25.74 8.11
C GLN A 6 3.44 26.37 6.80
N TRP A 7 3.67 27.67 6.66
CA TRP A 7 3.45 28.36 5.39
C TRP A 7 4.57 28.03 4.41
N GLN A 8 4.20 27.59 3.22
CA GLN A 8 5.10 27.38 2.09
C GLN A 8 4.98 28.58 1.14
N ALA A 9 6.04 29.39 1.10
CA ALA A 9 6.05 30.64 0.32
C ALA A 9 6.10 30.41 -1.20
N ASP A 10 6.67 29.28 -1.64
CA ASP A 10 6.79 28.87 -3.03
C ASP A 10 5.46 28.43 -3.64
N SER A 11 4.63 27.72 -2.87
CA SER A 11 3.32 27.21 -3.30
C SER A 11 2.14 28.07 -2.84
N GLN A 12 2.38 29.12 -2.04
CA GLN A 12 1.35 29.91 -1.34
C GLN A 12 0.32 29.04 -0.61
N GLN A 13 0.77 27.95 0.01
CA GLN A 13 -0.09 26.99 0.69
C GLN A 13 0.40 26.72 2.11
N HIS A 14 -0.53 26.35 3.00
CA HIS A 14 -0.17 25.77 4.28
C HIS A 14 0.10 24.27 4.12
N ARG A 15 1.23 23.83 4.67
CA ARG A 15 1.57 22.42 4.79
C ARG A 15 1.51 22.00 6.25
N LEU A 16 0.74 20.96 6.54
CA LEU A 16 0.77 20.31 7.84
C LEU A 16 2.06 19.49 7.93
N LEU A 17 2.91 19.82 8.90
CA LEU A 17 4.08 19.01 9.23
C LEU A 17 3.81 18.26 10.54
N SER A 18 3.94 16.94 10.48
CA SER A 18 3.92 16.07 11.65
C SER A 18 5.35 15.81 12.09
N ARG A 19 5.76 16.36 13.23
CA ARG A 19 7.05 16.05 13.85
C ARG A 19 6.87 14.99 14.92
N PRO A 20 7.74 13.96 14.98
CA PRO A 20 7.75 13.06 16.11
C PRO A 20 7.96 13.85 17.42
N SER A 21 7.25 13.43 18.46
CA SER A 21 7.26 14.11 19.77
C SER A 21 8.59 13.93 20.49
N SER A 22 9.27 12.80 20.26
CA SER A 22 10.63 12.48 20.71
C SER A 22 11.58 12.49 19.51
N GLY A 23 12.89 12.72 19.77
CA GLY A 23 13.94 12.52 18.78
C GLY A 23 14.40 11.07 18.66
N SER A 24 13.58 10.09 19.07
CA SER A 24 13.95 8.68 19.05
C SER A 24 13.59 8.04 17.70
N ASP A 25 14.37 7.06 17.26
CA ASP A 25 14.19 6.40 15.97
C ASP A 25 12.83 5.68 15.88
N GLU A 26 12.27 5.21 17.00
CA GLU A 26 10.95 4.58 17.05
C GLU A 26 9.83 5.54 16.65
N ALA A 27 10.03 6.84 16.86
CA ALA A 27 9.04 7.84 16.49
C ALA A 27 8.87 7.96 14.96
N LEU A 28 9.82 7.44 14.17
CA LEU A 28 9.69 7.29 12.72
C LEU A 28 8.66 6.22 12.31
N LEU A 29 8.29 5.31 13.21
CA LEU A 29 7.25 4.30 12.96
C LEU A 29 5.84 4.87 13.09
N TYR A 30 5.68 6.04 13.72
CA TYR A 30 4.36 6.64 13.97
C TYR A 30 3.51 6.77 12.69
N PRO A 31 4.01 7.31 11.55
CA PRO A 31 3.20 7.40 10.33
C PRO A 31 2.76 6.04 9.79
N VAL A 32 3.57 5.00 9.98
CA VAL A 32 3.22 3.63 9.57
C VAL A 32 2.10 3.08 10.46
N ALA A 33 2.21 3.26 11.77
CA ALA A 33 1.20 2.84 12.73
C ALA A 33 -0.12 3.60 12.53
N GLU A 34 -0.06 4.90 12.26
CA GLU A 34 -1.22 5.76 11.96
C GLU A 34 -1.91 5.33 10.67
N ALA A 35 -1.17 5.14 9.57
CA ALA A 35 -1.72 4.64 8.31
C ALA A 35 -2.31 3.23 8.45
N PHE A 36 -1.70 2.36 9.27
CA PHE A 36 -2.24 1.04 9.56
C PHE A 36 -3.55 1.12 10.36
N ALA A 37 -3.59 1.97 11.39
CA ALA A 37 -4.81 2.19 12.19
C ALA A 37 -5.94 2.77 11.34
N GLU A 38 -5.64 3.74 10.46
CA GLU A 38 -6.59 4.28 9.50
C GLU A 38 -7.10 3.18 8.55
N LEU A 39 -6.22 2.35 8.00
CA LEU A 39 -6.61 1.22 7.15
C LEU A 39 -7.55 0.27 7.90
N MET A 40 -7.23 -0.10 9.14
CA MET A 40 -8.05 -1.04 9.94
C MET A 40 -9.42 -0.47 10.34
N THR A 41 -9.54 0.85 10.46
CA THR A 41 -10.78 1.50 10.90
C THR A 41 -11.67 1.94 9.76
N THR A 42 -11.11 2.18 8.57
CA THR A 42 -11.85 2.72 7.42
C THR A 42 -12.07 1.71 6.31
N ALA A 43 -11.17 0.73 6.12
CA ALA A 43 -11.32 -0.27 5.09
C ALA A 43 -12.22 -1.42 5.55
N LYS A 44 -12.93 -1.98 4.58
CA LYS A 44 -13.66 -3.23 4.79
C LYS A 44 -12.64 -4.38 4.85
N PRO A 45 -12.61 -5.20 5.92
CA PRO A 45 -11.62 -6.27 6.07
C PRO A 45 -11.57 -7.24 4.89
N GLU A 46 -12.71 -7.55 4.26
CA GLU A 46 -12.81 -8.41 3.09
C GLU A 46 -12.12 -7.86 1.82
N LEU A 47 -11.82 -6.55 1.80
CA LEU A 47 -11.09 -5.91 0.72
C LEU A 47 -9.59 -5.88 0.98
N ILE A 48 -9.11 -6.31 2.14
CA ILE A 48 -7.69 -6.46 2.45
C ILE A 48 -7.29 -7.90 2.12
N LYS A 49 -6.61 -8.06 0.99
CA LYS A 49 -6.35 -9.38 0.39
C LYS A 49 -4.87 -9.67 0.33
N GLN A 50 -4.52 -10.94 0.51
CA GLN A 50 -3.19 -11.43 0.19
C GLN A 50 -3.01 -11.54 -1.33
N CYS A 51 -1.81 -11.24 -1.82
CA CYS A 51 -1.48 -11.45 -3.23
C CYS A 51 -1.57 -12.94 -3.60
N GLU A 52 -2.26 -13.28 -4.69
CA GLU A 52 -2.38 -14.67 -5.16
C GLU A 52 -1.15 -15.20 -5.92
N ALA A 53 -0.07 -14.43 -6.01
CA ALA A 53 1.19 -14.95 -6.55
C ALA A 53 1.87 -15.81 -5.48
N SER A 54 2.26 -17.04 -5.85
CA SER A 54 2.75 -18.07 -4.92
C SER A 54 4.01 -17.68 -4.14
N ASP A 55 4.79 -16.75 -4.69
CA ASP A 55 6.06 -16.25 -4.15
C ASP A 55 5.95 -14.85 -3.53
N CYS A 56 4.72 -14.33 -3.32
CA CYS A 56 4.50 -12.97 -2.84
C CYS A 56 3.85 -12.95 -1.45
N ILE A 57 4.50 -12.28 -0.51
CA ILE A 57 4.02 -12.12 0.87
C ILE A 57 3.16 -10.86 1.08
N LEU A 58 3.00 -10.03 0.04
CA LEU A 58 2.35 -8.73 0.18
C LEU A 58 0.83 -8.86 0.30
N TRP A 59 0.27 -8.01 1.15
CA TRP A 59 -1.15 -7.73 1.25
C TRP A 59 -1.48 -6.42 0.53
N PHE A 60 -2.72 -6.28 0.09
CA PHE A 60 -3.18 -5.06 -0.58
C PHE A 60 -4.65 -4.77 -0.27
N HIS A 61 -5.00 -3.48 -0.29
CA HIS A 61 -6.38 -3.02 -0.22
C HIS A 61 -6.99 -2.93 -1.62
N ASP A 62 -8.05 -3.68 -1.88
CA ASP A 62 -8.76 -3.76 -3.16
C ASP A 62 -9.77 -2.62 -3.34
N GLN A 63 -9.26 -1.47 -3.76
CA GLN A 63 -10.06 -0.28 -4.08
C GLN A 63 -10.63 -0.30 -5.53
N THR A 64 -10.58 -1.44 -6.22
CA THR A 64 -11.14 -1.53 -7.58
C THR A 64 -12.66 -1.59 -7.54
N LYS A 65 -13.34 -1.01 -8.55
CA LYS A 65 -14.82 -1.00 -8.63
C LYS A 65 -15.45 -2.39 -8.55
N SER A 66 -14.79 -3.42 -9.07
CA SER A 66 -15.31 -4.80 -9.08
C SER A 66 -14.90 -5.62 -7.86
N HIS A 67 -13.94 -5.14 -7.06
CA HIS A 67 -13.32 -5.89 -5.96
C HIS A 67 -12.84 -7.29 -6.36
N ARG A 68 -12.34 -7.44 -7.59
CA ARG A 68 -11.83 -8.71 -8.15
C ARG A 68 -10.32 -8.68 -8.36
N ARG A 69 -9.60 -7.76 -7.73
CA ARG A 69 -8.15 -7.70 -7.86
C ARG A 69 -7.54 -8.91 -7.16
N ARG A 70 -6.66 -9.60 -7.87
CA ARG A 70 -5.98 -10.84 -7.41
C ARG A 70 -4.53 -10.64 -6.98
N TRP A 71 -3.91 -9.54 -7.42
CA TRP A 71 -2.46 -9.31 -7.25
C TRP A 71 -2.16 -7.93 -6.69
N CYS A 72 -1.14 -7.86 -5.82
CA CYS A 72 -0.67 -6.62 -5.18
C CYS A 72 -0.21 -5.54 -6.17
N SER A 73 0.13 -5.91 -7.40
CA SER A 73 0.41 -4.99 -8.52
C SER A 73 0.31 -5.73 -9.84
N MET A 74 -0.32 -5.11 -10.85
CA MET A 74 -0.34 -5.68 -12.20
C MET A 74 1.07 -5.70 -12.81
N ALA A 75 1.85 -4.63 -12.61
CA ALA A 75 3.20 -4.51 -13.15
C ALA A 75 4.16 -5.55 -12.56
N LEU A 76 4.06 -5.81 -11.25
CA LEU A 76 4.95 -6.75 -10.56
C LEU A 76 4.42 -8.20 -10.62
N CYS A 77 3.28 -8.47 -9.99
CA CYS A 77 2.77 -9.83 -9.80
C CYS A 77 1.85 -10.28 -10.93
N GLY A 78 0.97 -9.41 -11.43
CA GLY A 78 0.05 -9.78 -12.51
C GLY A 78 0.76 -10.22 -13.79
N ASN A 79 1.74 -9.44 -14.24
CA ASN A 79 2.53 -9.76 -15.43
C ASN A 79 3.37 -11.03 -15.23
N ARG A 80 4.01 -11.20 -14.07
CA ARG A 80 4.79 -12.40 -13.74
C ARG A 80 3.94 -13.66 -13.83
N MET A 81 2.76 -13.66 -13.21
CA MET A 81 1.86 -14.83 -13.22
C MET A 81 1.31 -15.13 -14.62
N LYS A 82 0.95 -14.10 -15.41
CA LYS A 82 0.52 -14.28 -16.81
C LYS A 82 1.62 -14.88 -17.68
N ALA A 83 2.86 -14.41 -17.54
CA ALA A 83 4.00 -14.92 -18.29
C ALA A 83 4.31 -16.38 -17.92
N ALA A 84 4.24 -16.73 -16.64
CA ALA A 84 4.39 -18.12 -16.19
C ALA A 84 3.32 -19.03 -16.79
N ALA A 85 2.05 -18.62 -16.77
CA ALA A 85 0.95 -19.38 -17.36
C ALA A 85 1.09 -19.54 -18.88
N HIS A 86 1.57 -18.51 -19.58
CA HIS A 86 1.87 -18.60 -21.02
C HIS A 86 2.95 -19.65 -21.32
N ARG A 87 4.07 -19.62 -20.58
CA ARG A 87 5.15 -20.61 -20.71
C ARG A 87 4.67 -22.03 -20.42
N GLN A 88 3.79 -22.22 -19.43
CA GLN A 88 3.23 -23.53 -19.12
C GLN A 88 2.35 -24.08 -20.25
N ARG A 89 1.55 -23.23 -20.91
CA ARG A 89 0.75 -23.63 -22.08
C ARG A 89 1.63 -24.01 -23.27
N ALA A 90 2.68 -23.23 -23.55
CA ALA A 90 3.62 -23.50 -24.63
C ALA A 90 4.44 -24.79 -24.45
N LYS A 91 4.55 -25.31 -23.21
CA LYS A 91 5.20 -26.61 -22.93
C LYS A 91 4.26 -27.81 -23.07
N ARG A 92 2.94 -27.58 -23.14
CA ARG A 92 1.90 -28.63 -23.17
C ARG A 92 1.38 -28.91 -24.58
N GLY A 93 1.68 -28.05 -25.54
CA GLY A 93 1.46 -28.28 -26.97
C GLY A 93 2.77 -28.56 -27.66
#